data_AF-A0A1H5PYN1-F1
#
_entry.id   AF-A0A1H5PYN1-F1
#
_cell.length_a   1.000
_cell.length_b   1.000
_cell.length_c   1.000
_cell.angle_alpha   90.00
_cell.angle_beta   90.00
_cell.angle_gamma   90.00
#
_symmetry.space_group_name_H-M   'P 1'
#
loop_
_entity.id
_entity.type
_entity.pdbx_description
1 polymer ?
#
loop_
_entity_poly.entity_id
_entity_poly.type
_entity_poly.pdbx_seq_one_letter_code
_entity_poly.pdbx_strand_id
1 'polypeptide(L)'
;MELGPGRRPDLWSGTVAWTPDGGRWQPWRLPPEEEPYVYAPGLYQQARIPAGVRFAASVRARRLEFELVGAEAGCGPADVLLDGRLTARQQVEARTLLCVDLPSRPTRVEVWLPHRGRLLVGPVRAAGLAAAAPLPAARRWVAYGSSITQCAASEGPSQTWPALVARELGWDLTCLGFGAECHLDPVVPRAIAASAPDVVCLCLGINVYGRASFSARTWPGQVAGVVRHLRAALPDAELVVGSPISCPARESTPNGAGLTLAGLRDDVHRVAADLRSRGDRRVHVLDGRSLLGPDDVHLLHDGLHPSADGYRMMAARMRTYLATLLA
;
A
#
# COMPACT_ATOMS: atom_id res chain seq x y z
N MET A 1 22.12 -20.76 -3.20
CA MET A 1 21.68 -20.08 -4.45
C MET A 1 21.19 -18.68 -4.09
N GLU A 2 21.42 -17.70 -4.95
CA GLU A 2 21.00 -16.31 -4.76
C GLU A 2 19.56 -16.10 -5.29
N LEU A 3 18.69 -15.52 -4.46
CA LEU A 3 17.26 -15.26 -4.71
C LEU A 3 16.92 -13.75 -4.56
N GLY A 4 17.93 -12.90 -4.42
CA GLY A 4 17.73 -11.46 -4.32
C GLY A 4 17.06 -10.85 -5.56
N PRO A 5 16.53 -9.63 -5.45
CA PRO A 5 15.72 -9.01 -6.49
C PRO A 5 16.47 -8.81 -7.82
N GLY A 6 17.81 -8.68 -7.80
CA GLY A 6 18.62 -8.63 -9.03
C GLY A 6 18.73 -9.94 -9.80
N ARG A 7 18.35 -11.09 -9.21
CA ARG A 7 18.41 -12.41 -9.83
C ARG A 7 17.04 -13.05 -10.01
N ARG A 8 16.16 -12.86 -9.04
CA ARG A 8 14.81 -13.44 -8.99
C ARG A 8 13.77 -12.38 -8.67
N PRO A 9 13.64 -11.31 -9.48
CA PRO A 9 12.65 -10.25 -9.24
C PRO A 9 11.22 -10.81 -9.26
N ASP A 10 10.99 -11.93 -9.95
CA ASP A 10 9.72 -12.66 -10.00
C ASP A 10 9.24 -13.16 -8.63
N LEU A 11 10.14 -13.37 -7.67
CA LEU A 11 9.79 -13.81 -6.32
C LEU A 11 9.43 -12.66 -5.37
N TRP A 12 9.43 -11.42 -5.88
CA TRP A 12 9.13 -10.23 -5.12
C TRP A 12 7.86 -9.56 -5.64
N SER A 13 7.10 -9.01 -4.72
CA SER A 13 5.84 -8.33 -5.01
C SER A 13 5.77 -7.00 -4.26
N GLY A 14 4.89 -6.10 -4.72
CA GLY A 14 4.57 -4.81 -4.09
C GLY A 14 5.52 -3.67 -4.46
N THR A 15 6.46 -3.92 -5.38
CA THR A 15 7.44 -2.96 -5.88
C THR A 15 7.21 -2.68 -7.37
N VAL A 16 7.49 -1.46 -7.80
CA VAL A 16 7.47 -1.02 -9.20
C VAL A 16 8.85 -1.20 -9.84
N ALA A 17 9.92 -0.95 -9.08
CA ALA A 17 11.28 -1.09 -9.56
C ALA A 17 12.27 -1.44 -8.43
N TRP A 18 13.43 -1.94 -8.83
CA TRP A 18 14.59 -2.12 -7.96
C TRP A 18 15.78 -1.39 -8.57
N THR A 19 16.46 -0.56 -7.79
CA THR A 19 17.72 0.06 -8.23
C THR A 19 18.89 -0.45 -7.39
N PRO A 20 20.04 -0.77 -8.00
CA PRO A 20 21.23 -1.18 -7.26
C PRO A 20 21.78 -0.03 -6.41
N ASP A 21 22.28 -0.35 -5.22
CA ASP A 21 22.93 0.58 -4.28
C ASP A 21 24.03 -0.16 -3.50
N GLY A 22 25.29 0.00 -3.91
CA GLY A 22 26.44 -0.56 -3.18
C GLY A 22 26.42 -2.08 -2.96
N GLY A 23 25.90 -2.85 -3.93
CA GLY A 23 25.72 -4.31 -3.82
C GLY A 23 24.44 -4.74 -3.10
N ARG A 24 23.57 -3.78 -2.78
CA ARG A 24 22.21 -3.95 -2.26
C ARG A 24 21.20 -3.40 -3.26
N TRP A 25 19.92 -3.48 -2.92
CA TRP A 25 18.82 -3.08 -3.77
C TRP A 25 17.85 -2.19 -3.02
N GLN A 26 17.56 -1.02 -3.59
CA GLN A 26 16.51 -0.12 -3.14
C GLN A 26 15.20 -0.52 -3.82
N PRO A 27 14.17 -0.93 -3.05
CA PRO A 27 12.81 -1.09 -3.58
C PRO A 27 12.17 0.27 -3.83
N TRP A 28 11.38 0.37 -4.89
CA TRP A 28 10.66 1.58 -5.26
C TRP A 28 9.18 1.30 -5.50
N ARG A 29 8.30 2.08 -4.88
CA ARG A 29 6.85 2.00 -5.10
C ARG A 29 6.33 2.96 -6.17
N LEU A 30 7.20 3.81 -6.71
CA LEU A 30 6.98 4.65 -7.89
C LEU A 30 8.18 4.52 -8.84
N PRO A 31 8.04 4.81 -10.15
CA PRO A 31 9.16 4.76 -11.07
C PRO A 31 10.30 5.71 -10.65
N PRO A 32 11.51 5.21 -10.37
CA PRO A 32 12.62 6.04 -9.88
C PRO A 32 13.09 7.09 -10.90
N GLU A 33 12.98 6.80 -12.20
CA GLU A 33 13.33 7.71 -13.28
C GLU A 33 12.48 8.98 -13.32
N GLU A 34 11.29 8.97 -12.70
CA GLU A 34 10.39 10.11 -12.61
C GLU A 34 10.75 11.07 -11.44
N GLU A 35 11.59 10.64 -10.48
CA GLU A 35 11.97 11.44 -9.29
C GLU A 35 12.39 12.89 -9.63
N PRO A 36 13.22 13.15 -10.65
CA PRO A 36 13.66 14.52 -10.97
C PRO A 36 12.56 15.42 -11.55
N TYR A 37 11.45 14.85 -12.02
CA TYR A 37 10.40 15.56 -12.77
C TYR A 37 9.12 15.81 -11.96
N VAL A 38 9.03 15.23 -10.76
CA VAL A 38 7.80 15.27 -9.94
C VAL A 38 7.74 16.48 -9.03
N TYR A 39 8.88 17.11 -8.70
CA TYR A 39 8.98 18.28 -7.82
C TYR A 39 8.33 18.10 -6.43
N ALA A 40 8.10 16.85 -6.00
CA ALA A 40 7.59 16.48 -4.69
C ALA A 40 8.59 15.53 -4.00
N PRO A 41 9.67 16.05 -3.38
CA PRO A 41 10.70 15.21 -2.77
C PRO A 41 10.16 14.35 -1.62
N GLY A 42 9.14 14.84 -0.89
CA GLY A 42 8.48 14.07 0.18
C GLY A 42 7.83 12.79 -0.35
N LEU A 43 7.12 12.87 -1.49
CA LEU A 43 6.52 11.72 -2.15
C LEU A 43 7.56 10.65 -2.49
N TYR A 44 8.71 11.04 -3.04
CA TYR A 44 9.76 10.09 -3.42
C TYR A 44 10.54 9.55 -2.22
N GLN A 45 10.65 10.31 -1.13
CA GLN A 45 11.11 9.76 0.15
C GLN A 45 10.18 8.63 0.64
N GLN A 46 8.86 8.82 0.56
CA GLN A 46 7.89 7.78 0.92
C GLN A 46 7.90 6.60 -0.07
N ALA A 47 8.14 6.84 -1.36
CA ALA A 47 8.19 5.80 -2.39
C ALA A 47 9.35 4.80 -2.20
N ARG A 48 10.41 5.20 -1.47
CA ARG A 48 11.55 4.34 -1.08
C ARG A 48 11.29 3.48 0.17
N ILE A 49 10.20 3.71 0.90
CA ILE A 49 9.81 2.89 2.05
C ILE A 49 9.06 1.66 1.53
N PRO A 50 9.45 0.42 1.86
CA PRO A 50 8.90 -0.78 1.24
C PRO A 50 7.56 -1.25 1.84
N ALA A 51 6.63 -0.33 2.09
CA ALA A 51 5.30 -0.69 2.58
C ALA A 51 4.56 -1.59 1.58
N GLY A 52 4.18 -2.78 2.02
CA GLY A 52 3.52 -3.80 1.19
C GLY A 52 4.47 -4.63 0.29
N VAL A 53 5.77 -4.28 0.24
CA VAL A 53 6.76 -5.04 -0.53
C VAL A 53 7.12 -6.31 0.24
N ARG A 54 7.22 -7.43 -0.48
CA ARG A 54 7.53 -8.72 0.13
C ARG A 54 8.21 -9.68 -0.83
N PHE A 55 9.04 -10.56 -0.28
CA PHE A 55 9.36 -11.83 -0.92
C PHE A 55 8.14 -12.75 -0.76
N ALA A 56 7.69 -13.41 -1.81
CA ALA A 56 6.49 -14.24 -1.83
C ALA A 56 6.66 -15.42 -2.77
N ALA A 57 7.05 -16.59 -2.23
CA ALA A 57 7.38 -17.75 -3.04
C ALA A 57 6.96 -19.07 -2.39
N SER A 58 6.64 -20.07 -3.22
CA SER A 58 6.69 -21.47 -2.81
C SER A 58 8.13 -21.97 -2.88
N VAL A 59 8.71 -22.35 -1.74
CA VAL A 59 10.12 -22.70 -1.62
C VAL A 59 10.28 -24.10 -1.04
N ARG A 60 11.17 -24.90 -1.64
CA ARG A 60 11.72 -26.12 -1.07
C ARG A 60 13.22 -25.92 -0.87
N ALA A 61 13.62 -25.58 0.34
CA ALA A 61 15.02 -25.40 0.74
C ALA A 61 15.18 -25.79 2.22
N ARG A 62 16.41 -25.81 2.74
CA ARG A 62 16.68 -26.00 4.18
C ARG A 62 16.54 -24.69 4.95
N ARG A 63 17.06 -23.61 4.40
CA ARG A 63 17.09 -22.28 5.03
C ARG A 63 17.09 -21.17 3.98
N LEU A 64 16.44 -20.07 4.29
CA LEU A 64 16.61 -18.79 3.62
C LEU A 64 17.31 -17.79 4.55
N GLU A 65 18.16 -16.95 3.99
CA GLU A 65 18.89 -15.90 4.68
C GLU A 65 18.68 -14.59 3.92
N PHE A 66 18.16 -13.58 4.59
CA PHE A 66 17.91 -12.25 4.02
C PHE A 66 18.81 -11.23 4.71
N GLU A 67 19.68 -10.58 3.97
CA GLU A 67 20.37 -9.40 4.47
C GLU A 67 19.46 -8.17 4.30
N LEU A 68 19.06 -7.56 5.41
CA LEU A 68 18.20 -6.39 5.48
C LEU A 68 18.97 -5.24 6.14
N VAL A 69 18.92 -4.05 5.55
CA VAL A 69 19.72 -2.89 6.01
C VAL A 69 18.80 -1.70 6.15
N GLY A 70 18.50 -1.30 7.39
CA GLY A 70 17.80 -0.06 7.68
C GLY A 70 18.71 1.12 7.32
N ALA A 71 18.27 1.94 6.37
CA ALA A 71 19.08 3.08 5.89
C ALA A 71 19.04 4.28 6.85
N GLU A 72 18.17 4.24 7.86
CA GLU A 72 17.98 5.28 8.86
C GLU A 72 17.48 4.69 10.19
N ALA A 73 17.64 5.45 11.28
CA ALA A 73 17.09 5.08 12.56
C ALA A 73 15.55 5.02 12.49
N GLY A 74 14.95 4.03 13.14
CA GLY A 74 13.48 3.87 13.14
C GLY A 74 12.90 3.11 11.96
N CYS A 75 13.73 2.40 11.17
CA CYS A 75 13.24 1.35 10.26
C CYS A 75 12.34 0.37 11.05
N GLY A 76 11.22 -0.06 10.47
CA GLY A 76 10.30 -0.99 11.12
C GLY A 76 10.81 -2.44 11.16
N PRO A 77 10.02 -3.36 11.70
CA PRO A 77 10.34 -4.78 11.65
C PRO A 77 10.00 -5.39 10.29
N ALA A 78 10.64 -6.52 9.97
CA ALA A 78 10.22 -7.46 8.93
C ALA A 78 9.39 -8.60 9.55
N ASP A 79 8.38 -9.08 8.82
CA ASP A 79 7.57 -10.23 9.23
C ASP A 79 7.88 -11.44 8.35
N VAL A 80 7.95 -12.61 8.98
CA VAL A 80 8.07 -13.91 8.28
C VAL A 80 6.79 -14.70 8.46
N LEU A 81 6.18 -15.07 7.35
CA LEU A 81 5.02 -15.95 7.32
C LEU A 81 5.38 -17.25 6.61
N LEU A 82 5.02 -18.36 7.24
CA LEU A 82 5.10 -19.69 6.67
C LEU A 82 3.68 -20.25 6.55
N ASP A 83 3.30 -20.64 5.33
CA ASP A 83 1.96 -21.12 4.99
C ASP A 83 0.84 -20.19 5.52
N GLY A 84 1.05 -18.88 5.38
CA GLY A 84 0.11 -17.83 5.78
C GLY A 84 0.12 -17.46 7.27
N ARG A 85 0.83 -18.21 8.12
CA ARG A 85 0.95 -17.95 9.56
C ARG A 85 2.19 -17.13 9.87
N LEU A 86 2.03 -16.05 10.64
CA LEU A 86 3.16 -15.27 11.17
C LEU A 86 3.98 -16.14 12.13
N THR A 87 5.24 -16.40 11.79
CA THR A 87 6.15 -17.23 12.59
C THR A 87 7.25 -16.43 13.26
N ALA A 88 7.63 -15.28 12.71
CA ALA A 88 8.59 -14.38 13.32
C ALA A 88 8.31 -12.93 12.93
N ARG A 89 8.65 -12.02 13.84
CA ARG A 89 8.77 -10.59 13.60
C ARG A 89 10.14 -10.16 14.09
N GLN A 90 10.94 -9.56 13.22
CA GLN A 90 12.30 -9.15 13.55
C GLN A 90 12.49 -7.67 13.26
N GLN A 91 12.88 -6.93 14.28
CA GLN A 91 13.26 -5.52 14.14
C GLN A 91 14.47 -5.39 13.21
N VAL A 92 14.40 -4.47 12.24
CA VAL A 92 15.52 -4.18 11.35
C VAL A 92 16.33 -3.01 11.91
N GLU A 93 17.63 -3.20 12.01
CA GLU A 93 18.60 -2.21 12.47
C GLU A 93 19.51 -1.78 11.30
N ALA A 94 20.70 -1.25 11.59
CA ALA A 94 21.67 -0.85 10.55
C ALA A 94 22.06 -2.01 9.63
N ARG A 95 22.14 -3.25 10.15
CA ARG A 95 22.28 -4.47 9.34
C ARG A 95 21.72 -5.65 10.11
N THR A 96 20.79 -6.37 9.50
CA THR A 96 20.08 -7.50 10.09
C THR A 96 20.14 -8.68 9.13
N LEU A 97 20.64 -9.83 9.61
CA LEU A 97 20.54 -11.09 8.89
C LEU A 97 19.32 -11.86 9.42
N LEU A 98 18.27 -11.91 8.61
CA LEU A 98 17.04 -12.65 8.92
C LEU A 98 17.16 -14.07 8.38
N CYS A 99 17.18 -15.05 9.28
CA CYS A 99 17.28 -16.47 8.94
C CYS A 99 15.91 -17.16 9.09
N VAL A 100 15.49 -17.90 8.07
CA VAL A 100 14.23 -18.63 8.04
C VAL A 100 14.52 -20.10 7.76
N ASP A 101 14.43 -20.93 8.80
CA ASP A 101 14.51 -22.39 8.65
C ASP A 101 13.20 -22.93 8.07
N LEU A 102 13.31 -23.81 7.07
CA LEU A 102 12.19 -24.36 6.34
C LEU A 102 12.03 -25.87 6.58
N PRO A 103 10.79 -26.38 6.62
CA PRO A 103 10.56 -27.82 6.69
C PRO A 103 11.02 -28.51 5.40
N SER A 104 11.17 -29.84 5.44
CA SER A 104 11.61 -30.67 4.29
C SER A 104 10.55 -30.87 3.19
N ARG A 105 9.64 -29.90 3.03
CA ARG A 105 8.56 -29.85 2.02
C ARG A 105 8.49 -28.48 1.34
N PRO A 106 7.86 -28.39 0.15
CA PRO A 106 7.46 -27.08 -0.37
C PRO A 106 6.64 -26.30 0.66
N THR A 107 6.99 -25.04 0.86
CA THR A 107 6.42 -24.15 1.87
C THR A 107 6.13 -22.80 1.23
N ARG A 108 4.94 -22.25 1.46
CA ARG A 108 4.66 -20.86 1.09
C ARG A 108 5.40 -19.96 2.07
N VAL A 109 6.38 -19.23 1.58
CA VAL A 109 7.19 -18.29 2.35
C VAL A 109 6.84 -16.87 1.92
N GLU A 110 6.48 -16.05 2.88
CA GLU A 110 6.40 -14.61 2.68
C GLU A 110 7.30 -13.89 3.68
N VAL A 111 8.16 -12.99 3.19
CA VAL A 111 8.93 -12.08 4.04
C VAL A 111 8.51 -10.66 3.70
N TRP A 112 7.68 -10.08 4.57
CA TRP A 112 7.16 -8.73 4.42
C TRP A 112 8.17 -7.72 4.94
N LEU A 113 8.58 -6.79 4.08
CA LEU A 113 9.58 -5.78 4.40
C LEU A 113 8.99 -4.68 5.32
N PRO A 114 9.84 -3.97 6.08
CA PRO A 114 9.41 -2.84 6.92
C PRO A 114 8.54 -1.81 6.19
N HIS A 115 7.34 -1.56 6.73
CA HIS A 115 6.41 -0.56 6.19
C HIS A 115 6.69 0.87 6.72
N ARG A 116 7.77 1.02 7.50
CA ARG A 116 8.27 2.27 8.08
C ARG A 116 9.78 2.34 7.91
N GLY A 117 10.27 3.54 7.57
CA GLY A 117 11.69 3.81 7.35
C GLY A 117 12.25 3.15 6.08
N ARG A 118 13.31 3.75 5.55
CA ARG A 118 13.99 3.24 4.37
C ARG A 118 14.75 1.95 4.66
N LEU A 119 14.73 1.05 3.68
CA LEU A 119 15.40 -0.25 3.73
C LEU A 119 16.13 -0.49 2.41
N LEU A 120 17.33 -1.06 2.50
CA LEU A 120 18.01 -1.73 1.39
C LEU A 120 17.99 -3.24 1.60
N VAL A 121 17.76 -3.99 0.52
CA VAL A 121 17.81 -5.45 0.51
C VAL A 121 19.18 -5.89 -0.02
N GLY A 122 19.96 -6.55 0.82
CA GLY A 122 21.23 -7.16 0.43
C GLY A 122 21.04 -8.54 -0.22
N PRO A 123 22.07 -9.41 -0.15
CA PRO A 123 21.95 -10.78 -0.64
C PRO A 123 20.81 -11.54 0.05
N VAL A 124 20.09 -12.33 -0.74
CA VAL A 124 19.08 -13.27 -0.26
C VAL A 124 19.48 -14.66 -0.73
N ARG A 125 19.82 -15.53 0.22
CA ARG A 125 20.43 -16.83 -0.07
C ARG A 125 19.57 -17.97 0.41
N ALA A 126 19.50 -19.00 -0.41
CA ALA A 126 18.88 -20.27 -0.06
C ALA A 126 19.93 -21.37 0.08
N ALA A 127 19.95 -22.02 1.24
CA ALA A 127 20.76 -23.20 1.51
C ALA A 127 19.96 -24.47 1.21
N GLY A 128 20.55 -25.38 0.42
CA GLY A 128 19.87 -26.62 0.01
C GLY A 128 18.63 -26.39 -0.86
N LEU A 129 18.65 -25.36 -1.72
CA LEU A 129 17.52 -25.03 -2.57
C LEU A 129 17.28 -26.12 -3.63
N ALA A 130 16.09 -26.71 -3.60
CA ALA A 130 15.61 -27.63 -4.61
C ALA A 130 14.67 -26.92 -5.61
N ALA A 131 13.80 -26.02 -5.12
CA ALA A 131 12.85 -25.29 -5.97
C ALA A 131 12.42 -23.96 -5.32
N ALA A 132 12.18 -22.94 -6.14
CA ALA A 132 11.53 -21.68 -5.75
C ALA A 132 10.71 -21.12 -6.91
N ALA A 133 9.41 -20.91 -6.69
CA ALA A 133 8.46 -20.36 -7.66
C ALA A 133 7.62 -19.25 -7.02
N PRO A 134 7.20 -18.21 -7.77
CA PRO A 134 6.34 -17.17 -7.25
C PRO A 134 4.99 -17.74 -6.78
N LEU A 135 4.38 -17.08 -5.80
CA LEU A 135 3.03 -17.45 -5.37
C LEU A 135 2.00 -16.95 -6.40
N PRO A 136 1.00 -17.77 -6.77
CA PRO A 136 -0.10 -17.30 -7.60
C PRO A 136 -0.95 -16.29 -6.83
N ALA A 137 -1.52 -15.33 -7.55
CA ALA A 137 -2.47 -14.36 -7.01
C ALA A 137 -3.75 -14.37 -7.85
N ALA A 138 -4.89 -14.25 -7.19
CA ALA A 138 -6.19 -14.23 -7.88
C ALA A 138 -6.42 -12.91 -8.63
N ARG A 139 -5.90 -11.80 -8.10
CA ARG A 139 -6.01 -10.45 -8.67
C ARG A 139 -4.80 -9.60 -8.29
N ARG A 140 -4.43 -8.66 -9.14
CA ARG A 140 -3.52 -7.55 -8.84
C ARG A 140 -4.32 -6.37 -8.29
N TRP A 141 -3.88 -5.83 -7.17
CA TRP A 141 -4.62 -4.79 -6.46
C TRP A 141 -3.70 -3.65 -6.03
N VAL A 142 -4.10 -2.42 -6.37
CA VAL A 142 -3.48 -1.21 -5.86
C VAL A 142 -4.34 -0.58 -4.78
N ALA A 143 -3.73 -0.28 -3.63
CA ALA A 143 -4.30 0.58 -2.61
C ALA A 143 -3.50 1.90 -2.55
N TYR A 144 -4.07 2.99 -3.06
CA TYR A 144 -3.48 4.33 -3.03
C TYR A 144 -4.11 5.18 -1.92
N GLY A 145 -3.27 5.86 -1.13
CA GLY A 145 -3.79 6.73 -0.08
C GLY A 145 -2.69 7.37 0.76
N SER A 146 -3.10 7.85 1.95
CA SER A 146 -2.26 8.59 2.88
C SER A 146 -1.44 7.69 3.82
N SER A 147 -0.96 8.27 4.93
CA SER A 147 -0.40 7.57 6.10
C SER A 147 -1.31 6.48 6.65
N ILE A 148 -2.64 6.62 6.52
CA ILE A 148 -3.63 5.60 6.93
C ILE A 148 -3.51 4.35 6.04
N THR A 149 -3.15 4.53 4.76
CA THR A 149 -2.87 3.41 3.84
C THR A 149 -1.50 2.80 4.06
N GLN A 150 -0.50 3.62 4.39
CA GLN A 150 0.84 3.15 4.75
C GLN A 150 0.87 2.42 6.10
N CYS A 151 -0.03 2.81 7.02
CA CYS A 151 -0.41 2.04 8.20
C CYS A 151 0.70 1.93 9.27
N ALA A 152 1.43 3.03 9.51
CA ALA A 152 2.60 3.07 10.40
C ALA A 152 2.32 2.64 11.87
N ALA A 153 1.08 2.78 12.35
CA ALA A 153 0.68 2.36 13.69
C ALA A 153 0.13 0.92 13.76
N SER A 154 0.24 0.14 12.67
CA SER A 154 0.00 -1.30 12.74
C SER A 154 1.08 -2.02 13.55
N GLU A 155 0.76 -3.22 14.03
CA GLU A 155 1.71 -4.05 14.78
C GLU A 155 2.95 -4.46 13.96
N GLY A 156 2.81 -4.58 12.64
CA GLY A 156 3.91 -4.88 11.72
C GLY A 156 3.47 -4.97 10.26
N PRO A 157 4.42 -5.15 9.34
CA PRO A 157 4.17 -4.96 7.91
C PRO A 157 3.13 -5.92 7.30
N SER A 158 3.01 -7.16 7.81
CA SER A 158 1.97 -8.10 7.35
C SER A 158 0.59 -7.87 7.99
N GLN A 159 0.49 -6.91 8.90
CA GLN A 159 -0.71 -6.55 9.66
C GLN A 159 -1.21 -5.13 9.35
N THR A 160 -0.71 -4.52 8.27
CA THR A 160 -1.32 -3.32 7.71
C THR A 160 -2.68 -3.68 7.10
N TRP A 161 -3.64 -2.74 7.07
CA TRP A 161 -4.95 -3.07 6.52
C TRP A 161 -4.91 -3.57 5.06
N PRO A 162 -4.06 -3.05 4.14
CA PRO A 162 -3.98 -3.60 2.80
C PRO A 162 -3.34 -4.99 2.81
N ALA A 163 -2.33 -5.24 3.65
CA ALA A 163 -1.70 -6.55 3.74
C ALA A 163 -2.68 -7.62 4.25
N LEU A 164 -3.49 -7.29 5.26
CA LEU A 164 -4.52 -8.18 5.79
C LEU A 164 -5.56 -8.54 4.71
N VAL A 165 -6.11 -7.54 4.02
CA VAL A 165 -7.08 -7.75 2.92
C VAL A 165 -6.47 -8.61 1.81
N ALA A 166 -5.25 -8.29 1.36
CA ALA A 166 -4.59 -9.01 0.28
C ALA A 166 -4.31 -10.48 0.64
N ARG A 167 -3.88 -10.74 1.88
CA ARG A 167 -3.62 -12.10 2.36
C ARG A 167 -4.92 -12.91 2.47
N GLU A 168 -5.99 -12.32 2.98
CA GLU A 168 -7.28 -13.00 3.15
C GLU A 168 -7.98 -13.27 1.82
N LEU A 169 -7.80 -12.40 0.80
CA LEU A 169 -8.37 -12.59 -0.54
C LEU A 169 -7.45 -13.31 -1.52
N GLY A 170 -6.19 -13.57 -1.14
CA GLY A 170 -5.19 -14.17 -2.04
C GLY A 170 -4.80 -13.25 -3.20
N TRP A 171 -4.76 -11.94 -2.98
CA TRP A 171 -4.45 -10.92 -3.99
C TRP A 171 -3.01 -10.45 -3.92
N ASP A 172 -2.53 -9.94 -5.04
CA ASP A 172 -1.22 -9.34 -5.16
C ASP A 172 -1.28 -7.83 -4.91
N LEU A 173 -0.83 -7.41 -3.74
CA LEU A 173 -0.87 -6.01 -3.30
C LEU A 173 0.31 -5.20 -3.82
N THR A 174 0.01 -4.04 -4.41
CA THR A 174 0.89 -2.88 -4.45
C THR A 174 0.32 -1.77 -3.57
N CYS A 175 0.93 -1.53 -2.41
CA CYS A 175 0.51 -0.48 -1.50
C CYS A 175 1.16 0.84 -1.90
N LEU A 176 0.36 1.82 -2.33
CA LEU A 176 0.78 3.20 -2.60
C LEU A 176 0.30 4.14 -1.49
N GLY A 177 0.37 3.68 -0.23
CA GLY A 177 0.22 4.55 0.93
C GLY A 177 1.44 5.44 1.09
N PHE A 178 1.26 6.75 0.98
CA PHE A 178 2.33 7.73 1.17
C PHE A 178 1.98 8.71 2.27
N GLY A 179 2.67 8.60 3.41
CA GLY A 179 2.45 9.43 4.58
C GLY A 179 2.60 10.91 4.27
N ALA A 180 1.52 11.66 4.46
CA ALA A 180 1.42 13.10 4.19
C ALA A 180 1.57 13.51 2.70
N GLU A 181 1.57 12.56 1.76
CA GLU A 181 1.92 12.81 0.34
C GLU A 181 0.83 12.31 -0.63
N CYS A 182 -0.40 12.07 -0.16
CA CYS A 182 -1.52 11.69 -1.02
C CYS A 182 -2.20 12.95 -1.63
N HIS A 183 -1.55 13.55 -2.63
CA HIS A 183 -1.97 14.81 -3.26
C HIS A 183 -2.40 14.71 -4.73
N LEU A 184 -2.62 13.49 -5.24
CA LEU A 184 -3.04 13.23 -6.63
C LEU A 184 -1.97 13.64 -7.65
N ASP A 185 -0.69 13.58 -7.27
CA ASP A 185 0.46 13.85 -8.13
C ASP A 185 0.40 12.99 -9.40
N PRO A 186 0.52 13.57 -10.62
CA PRO A 186 0.29 12.85 -11.88
C PRO A 186 1.13 11.59 -12.09
N VAL A 187 2.31 11.49 -11.46
CA VAL A 187 3.15 10.30 -11.51
C VAL A 187 2.45 9.08 -10.90
N VAL A 188 1.63 9.27 -9.87
CA VAL A 188 0.97 8.17 -9.16
C VAL A 188 -0.06 7.47 -10.05
N PRO A 189 -1.10 8.13 -10.61
CA PRO A 189 -2.06 7.44 -11.46
C PRO A 189 -1.42 6.89 -12.75
N ARG A 190 -0.33 7.48 -13.26
CA ARG A 190 0.46 6.89 -14.35
C ARG A 190 1.15 5.58 -13.93
N ALA A 191 1.76 5.54 -12.75
CA ALA A 191 2.36 4.33 -12.19
C ALA A 191 1.31 3.23 -11.93
N ILE A 192 0.13 3.61 -11.46
CA ILE A 192 -1.02 2.68 -11.31
C ILE A 192 -1.44 2.13 -12.67
N ALA A 193 -1.60 2.98 -13.68
CA ALA A 193 -1.95 2.54 -15.03
C ALA A 193 -0.90 1.58 -15.60
N ALA A 194 0.39 1.88 -15.42
CA ALA A 194 1.50 1.06 -15.91
C ALA A 194 1.56 -0.33 -15.26
N SER A 195 1.13 -0.48 -14.00
CA SER A 195 1.11 -1.78 -13.31
C SER A 195 -0.09 -2.66 -13.69
N ALA A 196 -1.04 -2.12 -14.46
CA ALA A 196 -2.22 -2.79 -15.00
C ALA A 196 -3.02 -3.62 -13.97
N PRO A 197 -3.41 -3.07 -12.81
CA PRO A 197 -4.13 -3.82 -11.79
C PRO A 197 -5.56 -4.19 -12.20
N ASP A 198 -6.10 -5.25 -11.59
CA ASP A 198 -7.50 -5.64 -11.76
C ASP A 198 -8.43 -4.78 -10.89
N VAL A 199 -7.92 -4.31 -9.74
CA VAL A 199 -8.64 -3.48 -8.77
C VAL A 199 -7.78 -2.31 -8.33
N VAL A 200 -8.37 -1.11 -8.27
CA VAL A 200 -7.72 0.10 -7.72
C VAL A 200 -8.60 0.70 -6.65
N CYS A 201 -8.09 0.80 -5.42
CA CYS A 201 -8.72 1.56 -4.35
C CYS A 201 -8.00 2.90 -4.16
N LEU A 202 -8.72 4.00 -4.30
CA LEU A 202 -8.24 5.36 -4.08
C LEU A 202 -8.82 5.86 -2.75
N CYS A 203 -8.00 6.07 -1.72
CA CYS A 203 -8.43 6.59 -0.41
C CYS A 203 -8.01 8.06 -0.28
N LEU A 204 -8.88 8.98 -0.71
CA LEU A 204 -8.51 10.36 -1.03
C LEU A 204 -8.98 11.37 0.02
N GLY A 205 -8.25 12.49 0.16
CA GLY A 205 -8.76 13.72 0.80
C GLY A 205 -8.09 14.15 2.11
N ILE A 206 -7.64 13.25 2.98
CA ILE A 206 -7.15 13.66 4.32
C ILE A 206 -5.84 14.47 4.29
N ASN A 207 -4.92 14.17 3.36
CA ASN A 207 -3.71 14.98 3.18
C ASN A 207 -4.02 16.29 2.46
N VAL A 208 -4.97 16.27 1.51
CA VAL A 208 -5.48 17.49 0.87
C VAL A 208 -6.06 18.45 1.89
N TYR A 209 -6.88 17.94 2.82
CA TYR A 209 -7.35 18.72 3.97
C TYR A 209 -6.16 19.28 4.76
N GLY A 210 -5.24 18.42 5.18
CA GLY A 210 -4.15 18.78 6.09
C GLY A 210 -3.14 19.79 5.52
N ARG A 211 -2.90 19.79 4.21
CA ARG A 211 -1.97 20.71 3.53
C ARG A 211 -2.65 21.84 2.77
N ALA A 212 -3.98 21.86 2.70
CA ALA A 212 -4.74 22.81 1.89
C ALA A 212 -4.23 22.89 0.42
N SER A 213 -3.87 21.73 -0.14
CA SER A 213 -3.22 21.63 -1.48
C SER A 213 -4.17 21.93 -2.65
N PHE A 214 -5.48 21.87 -2.40
CA PHE A 214 -6.51 22.22 -3.38
C PHE A 214 -7.54 23.16 -2.74
N SER A 215 -8.28 23.87 -3.59
CA SER A 215 -9.42 24.70 -3.21
C SER A 215 -10.73 24.05 -3.66
N ALA A 216 -11.87 24.59 -3.22
CA ALA A 216 -13.19 24.16 -3.70
C ALA A 216 -13.31 24.19 -5.24
N ARG A 217 -12.56 25.09 -5.91
CA ARG A 217 -12.54 25.18 -7.37
C ARG A 217 -11.78 24.03 -8.03
N THR A 218 -10.67 23.58 -7.45
CA THR A 218 -9.77 22.62 -8.09
C THR A 218 -10.01 21.18 -7.65
N TRP A 219 -10.42 20.95 -6.40
CA TRP A 219 -10.51 19.60 -5.83
C TRP A 219 -11.39 18.62 -6.64
N PRO A 220 -12.68 18.91 -6.95
CA PRO A 220 -13.52 17.96 -7.68
C PRO A 220 -12.96 17.63 -9.08
N GLY A 221 -12.40 18.64 -9.75
CA GLY A 221 -11.79 18.47 -11.08
C GLY A 221 -10.55 17.58 -11.06
N GLN A 222 -9.73 17.65 -10.01
CA GLN A 222 -8.54 16.80 -9.85
C GLN A 222 -8.92 15.35 -9.57
N VAL A 223 -9.91 15.11 -8.70
CA VAL A 223 -10.45 13.75 -8.48
C VAL A 223 -10.99 13.18 -9.79
N ALA A 224 -11.79 13.95 -10.53
CA ALA A 224 -12.34 13.52 -11.82
C ALA A 224 -11.23 13.23 -12.84
N GLY A 225 -10.18 14.06 -12.89
CA GLY A 225 -9.03 13.88 -13.76
C GLY A 225 -8.29 12.56 -13.51
N VAL A 226 -8.00 12.25 -12.24
CA VAL A 226 -7.37 10.99 -11.84
C VAL A 226 -8.22 9.79 -12.22
N VAL A 227 -9.51 9.77 -11.85
CA VAL A 227 -10.38 8.62 -12.12
C VAL A 227 -10.57 8.41 -13.62
N ARG A 228 -10.73 9.49 -14.40
CA ARG A 228 -10.85 9.39 -15.87
C ARG A 228 -9.56 8.93 -16.53
N HIS A 229 -8.40 9.37 -16.06
CA HIS A 229 -7.11 8.88 -16.55
C HIS A 229 -6.98 7.37 -16.32
N LEU A 230 -7.28 6.92 -15.10
CA LEU A 230 -7.24 5.50 -14.75
C LEU A 230 -8.23 4.68 -15.58
N ARG A 231 -9.49 5.12 -15.72
CA ARG A 231 -10.46 4.41 -16.58
C ARG A 231 -9.99 4.33 -18.03
N ALA A 232 -9.44 5.41 -18.58
CA ALA A 232 -8.96 5.42 -19.97
C ALA A 232 -7.80 4.43 -20.18
N ALA A 233 -6.91 4.30 -19.21
CA ALA A 233 -5.79 3.36 -19.27
C ALA A 233 -6.15 1.92 -18.86
N LEU A 234 -7.15 1.76 -17.99
CA LEU A 234 -7.58 0.50 -17.40
C LEU A 234 -9.09 0.30 -17.67
N PRO A 235 -9.48 0.02 -18.92
CA PRO A 235 -10.88 -0.06 -19.32
C PRO A 235 -11.64 -1.12 -18.53
N ASP A 236 -10.95 -2.18 -18.09
CA ASP A 236 -11.57 -3.29 -17.39
C ASP A 236 -11.42 -3.28 -15.86
N ALA A 237 -10.55 -2.45 -15.29
CA ALA A 237 -10.30 -2.48 -13.85
C ALA A 237 -11.50 -1.98 -13.04
N GLU A 238 -11.67 -2.53 -11.85
CA GLU A 238 -12.64 -2.05 -10.87
C GLU A 238 -12.02 -0.89 -10.07
N LEU A 239 -12.62 0.29 -10.19
CA LEU A 239 -12.13 1.53 -9.58
C LEU A 239 -12.99 1.87 -8.36
N VAL A 240 -12.46 1.64 -7.17
CA VAL A 240 -13.08 2.01 -5.88
C VAL A 240 -12.58 3.39 -5.48
N VAL A 241 -13.45 4.38 -5.55
CA VAL A 241 -13.16 5.78 -5.21
C VAL A 241 -13.65 6.05 -3.79
N GLY A 242 -12.71 6.00 -2.85
CA GLY A 242 -12.91 6.12 -1.42
C GLY A 242 -12.68 7.52 -0.86
N SER A 243 -13.59 7.97 -0.01
CA SER A 243 -13.43 9.19 0.77
C SER A 243 -12.61 8.96 2.06
N PRO A 244 -12.25 10.02 2.82
CA PRO A 244 -11.63 9.84 4.13
C PRO A 244 -12.55 9.12 5.13
N ILE A 245 -11.92 8.34 6.03
CA ILE A 245 -12.53 7.87 7.29
C ILE A 245 -12.91 9.05 8.19
N SER A 246 -13.63 8.80 9.28
CA SER A 246 -13.96 9.84 10.25
C SER A 246 -12.72 10.45 10.93
N CYS A 247 -12.68 11.77 11.04
CA CYS A 247 -11.70 12.49 11.85
C CYS A 247 -12.40 13.69 12.53
N PRO A 248 -12.89 13.53 13.78
CA PRO A 248 -13.84 14.47 14.40
C PRO A 248 -13.39 15.94 14.37
N ALA A 249 -12.11 16.21 14.66
CA ALA A 249 -11.56 17.56 14.69
C ALA A 249 -11.59 18.30 13.33
N ARG A 250 -11.79 17.57 12.23
CA ARG A 250 -11.69 18.05 10.84
C ARG A 250 -13.00 18.00 10.08
N GLU A 251 -14.05 17.37 10.63
CA GLU A 251 -15.32 17.17 9.92
C GLU A 251 -15.99 18.49 9.53
N SER A 252 -16.03 19.45 10.45
CA SER A 252 -16.70 20.75 10.26
C SER A 252 -15.75 21.95 10.24
N THR A 253 -14.48 21.75 10.63
CA THR A 253 -13.49 22.83 10.67
C THR A 253 -12.95 23.09 9.27
N PRO A 254 -12.99 24.33 8.74
CA PRO A 254 -12.34 24.65 7.47
C PRO A 254 -10.82 24.61 7.60
N ASN A 255 -10.13 24.08 6.59
CA ASN A 255 -8.68 24.21 6.44
C ASN A 255 -8.29 25.60 5.87
N GLY A 256 -7.00 25.80 5.60
CA GLY A 256 -6.49 27.06 5.04
C GLY A 256 -7.05 27.45 3.66
N ALA A 257 -7.72 26.54 2.95
CA ALA A 257 -8.39 26.79 1.67
C ALA A 257 -9.92 26.87 1.80
N GLY A 258 -10.46 26.89 3.02
CA GLY A 258 -11.90 26.95 3.28
C GLY A 258 -12.64 25.61 3.11
N LEU A 259 -11.92 24.49 2.99
CA LEU A 259 -12.50 23.15 2.82
C LEU A 259 -12.61 22.42 4.15
N THR A 260 -13.76 21.79 4.41
CA THR A 260 -13.92 20.85 5.53
C THR A 260 -13.66 19.41 5.08
N LEU A 261 -13.39 18.50 6.01
CA LEU A 261 -13.23 17.07 5.65
C LEU A 261 -14.56 16.47 5.13
N ALA A 262 -15.70 16.91 5.69
CA ALA A 262 -17.00 16.53 5.19
C ALA A 262 -17.24 17.01 3.75
N GLY A 263 -16.90 18.27 3.43
CA GLY A 263 -17.03 18.79 2.07
C GLY A 263 -16.14 18.06 1.06
N LEU A 264 -14.88 17.76 1.43
CA LEU A 264 -14.00 16.94 0.60
C LEU A 264 -14.58 15.55 0.33
N ARG A 265 -15.21 14.93 1.35
CA ARG A 265 -15.88 13.62 1.24
C ARG A 265 -17.07 13.69 0.28
N ASP A 266 -17.93 14.70 0.42
CA ASP A 266 -19.08 14.89 -0.46
C ASP A 266 -18.66 15.11 -1.92
N ASP A 267 -17.58 15.86 -2.14
CA ASP A 267 -17.02 16.08 -3.47
C ASP A 267 -16.49 14.79 -4.10
N VAL A 268 -15.80 13.93 -3.35
CA VAL A 268 -15.34 12.61 -3.82
C VAL A 268 -16.52 11.72 -4.21
N HIS A 269 -17.53 11.63 -3.34
CA HIS A 269 -18.73 10.85 -3.60
C HIS A 269 -19.47 11.33 -4.85
N ARG A 270 -19.65 12.65 -4.98
CA ARG A 270 -20.33 13.27 -6.13
C ARG A 270 -19.60 12.95 -7.43
N VAL A 271 -18.28 13.13 -7.49
CA VAL A 271 -17.50 12.86 -8.70
C VAL A 271 -17.60 11.40 -9.14
N ALA A 272 -17.45 10.45 -8.21
CA ALA A 272 -17.54 9.03 -8.53
C ALA A 272 -18.97 8.61 -8.94
N ALA A 273 -20.00 9.12 -8.25
CA ALA A 273 -21.39 8.90 -8.62
C ALA A 273 -21.73 9.48 -10.00
N ASP A 274 -21.23 10.67 -10.33
CA ASP A 274 -21.41 11.30 -11.63
C ASP A 274 -20.81 10.45 -12.76
N LEU A 275 -19.58 9.95 -12.59
CA LEU A 275 -18.95 9.06 -13.57
C LEU A 275 -19.76 7.77 -13.78
N ARG A 276 -20.25 7.17 -12.69
CA ARG A 276 -21.10 5.98 -12.75
C ARG A 276 -22.43 6.26 -13.46
N SER A 277 -23.07 7.39 -13.16
CA SER A 277 -24.32 7.81 -13.80
C SER A 277 -24.19 8.05 -15.32
N ARG A 278 -22.97 8.36 -15.78
CA ARG A 278 -22.62 8.56 -17.19
C ARG A 278 -22.19 7.28 -17.91
N GLY A 279 -22.36 6.12 -17.27
CA GLY A 279 -22.23 4.79 -17.89
C GLY A 279 -21.06 3.95 -17.40
N ASP A 280 -20.13 4.50 -16.61
CA ASP A 280 -19.01 3.73 -16.07
C ASP A 280 -19.44 2.89 -14.86
N ARG A 281 -19.95 1.68 -15.13
CA ARG A 281 -20.46 0.77 -14.09
C ARG A 281 -19.37 0.14 -13.21
N ARG A 282 -18.09 0.32 -13.56
CA ARG A 282 -16.93 -0.21 -12.83
C ARG A 282 -16.24 0.86 -11.97
N VAL A 283 -16.87 2.03 -11.82
CA VAL A 283 -16.50 3.03 -10.80
C VAL A 283 -17.46 2.91 -9.62
N HIS A 284 -16.89 2.69 -8.44
CA HIS A 284 -17.63 2.45 -7.20
C HIS A 284 -17.34 3.54 -6.19
N VAL A 285 -18.38 4.01 -5.52
CA VAL A 285 -18.24 4.94 -4.39
C VAL A 285 -17.99 4.13 -3.12
N LEU A 286 -16.97 4.50 -2.36
CA LEU A 286 -16.74 3.99 -1.02
C LEU A 286 -16.73 5.13 -0.02
N ASP A 287 -17.74 5.18 0.85
CA ASP A 287 -17.71 6.09 1.99
C ASP A 287 -16.71 5.56 3.02
N GLY A 288 -15.61 6.27 3.23
CA GLY A 288 -14.58 5.89 4.20
C GLY A 288 -15.12 5.70 5.62
N ARG A 289 -16.23 6.35 5.98
CA ARG A 289 -16.89 6.16 7.29
C ARG A 289 -17.51 4.78 7.45
N SER A 290 -17.79 4.07 6.36
CA SER A 290 -18.20 2.65 6.42
C SER A 290 -17.05 1.73 6.85
N LEU A 291 -15.80 2.18 6.71
CA LEU A 291 -14.63 1.45 7.17
C LEU A 291 -14.29 1.81 8.62
N LEU A 292 -14.23 3.10 8.95
CA LEU A 292 -14.14 3.61 10.33
C LEU A 292 -14.92 4.91 10.43
N GLY A 293 -16.05 4.87 11.13
CA GLY A 293 -17.01 5.95 11.26
C GLY A 293 -16.95 6.68 12.60
N PRO A 294 -17.93 7.56 12.89
CA PRO A 294 -17.98 8.34 14.12
C PRO A 294 -18.01 7.48 15.40
N ASP A 295 -18.62 6.30 15.35
CA ASP A 295 -18.67 5.38 16.49
C ASP A 295 -17.35 4.64 16.73
N ASP A 296 -16.48 4.59 15.71
CA ASP A 296 -15.18 3.90 15.77
C ASP A 296 -14.02 4.83 16.15
N VAL A 297 -14.28 6.10 16.47
CA VAL A 297 -13.22 7.11 16.72
C VAL A 297 -12.33 6.76 17.91
N HIS A 298 -12.82 5.94 18.83
CA HIS A 298 -12.04 5.39 19.94
C HIS A 298 -10.88 4.49 19.48
N LEU A 299 -10.92 4.01 18.23
CA LEU A 299 -9.86 3.24 17.60
C LEU A 299 -8.79 4.14 16.95
N LEU A 300 -8.94 5.47 16.97
CA LEU A 300 -7.95 6.42 16.46
C LEU A 300 -7.00 6.86 17.59
N HIS A 301 -5.74 6.43 17.55
CA HIS A 301 -4.82 6.61 18.69
C HIS A 301 -4.39 8.08 18.90
N ASP A 302 -4.46 8.91 17.85
CA ASP A 302 -4.16 10.35 17.89
C ASP A 302 -5.33 11.20 17.35
N GLY A 303 -6.53 10.61 17.26
CA GLY A 303 -7.71 11.24 16.66
C GLY A 303 -7.70 11.31 15.13
N LEU A 304 -6.70 10.73 14.46
CA LEU A 304 -6.57 10.70 13.00
C LEU A 304 -6.20 9.30 12.47
N HIS A 305 -5.18 8.69 13.05
CA HIS A 305 -4.64 7.41 12.61
C HIS A 305 -5.25 6.26 13.41
N PRO A 306 -5.75 5.22 12.73
CA PRO A 306 -6.18 4.00 13.42
C PRO A 306 -5.04 3.39 14.24
N SER A 307 -5.39 2.87 15.41
CA SER A 307 -4.58 1.94 16.20
C SER A 307 -4.45 0.59 15.47
N ALA A 308 -3.66 -0.33 16.01
CA ALA A 308 -3.59 -1.69 15.50
C ALA A 308 -4.98 -2.35 15.40
N ASP A 309 -5.81 -2.22 16.43
CA ASP A 309 -7.19 -2.74 16.44
C ASP A 309 -8.06 -2.05 15.38
N GLY A 310 -7.91 -0.72 15.26
CA GLY A 310 -8.58 0.07 14.21
C GLY A 310 -8.24 -0.41 12.81
N TYR A 311 -6.96 -0.68 12.52
CA TYR A 311 -6.55 -1.20 11.22
C TYR A 311 -7.08 -2.61 10.94
N ARG A 312 -7.15 -3.50 11.95
CA ARG A 312 -7.77 -4.82 11.78
C ARG A 312 -9.26 -4.70 11.47
N MET A 313 -9.97 -3.83 12.17
CA MET A 313 -11.39 -3.55 11.90
C MET A 313 -11.59 -2.99 10.48
N MET A 314 -10.75 -2.03 10.10
CA MET A 314 -10.77 -1.43 8.77
C MET A 314 -10.52 -2.48 7.67
N ALA A 315 -9.56 -3.37 7.88
CA ALA A 315 -9.26 -4.47 6.98
C ALA A 315 -10.45 -5.43 6.82
N ALA A 316 -11.08 -5.84 7.93
CA ALA A 316 -12.22 -6.77 7.90
C ALA A 316 -13.42 -6.20 7.13
N ARG A 317 -13.72 -4.91 7.34
CA ARG A 317 -14.79 -4.19 6.63
C ARG A 317 -14.46 -3.99 5.15
N MET A 318 -13.22 -3.59 4.83
CA MET A 318 -12.76 -3.44 3.44
C MET A 318 -12.78 -4.78 2.70
N ARG A 319 -12.32 -5.87 3.31
CA ARG A 319 -12.40 -7.22 2.73
C ARG A 319 -13.84 -7.58 2.39
N THR A 320 -14.76 -7.37 3.33
CA THR A 320 -16.17 -7.68 3.14
C THR A 320 -16.76 -6.88 1.97
N TYR A 321 -16.43 -5.59 1.90
CA TYR A 321 -16.80 -4.72 0.79
C TYR A 321 -16.27 -5.26 -0.55
N LEU A 322 -14.97 -5.52 -0.65
CA LEU A 322 -14.32 -5.99 -1.89
C LEU A 322 -14.77 -7.39 -2.31
N ALA A 323 -14.98 -8.30 -1.35
CA ALA A 323 -15.51 -9.63 -1.64
C ALA A 323 -16.94 -9.56 -2.19
N THR A 324 -17.77 -8.66 -1.66
CA THR A 324 -19.16 -8.46 -2.14
C THR A 324 -19.17 -7.80 -3.51
N LEU A 325 -18.28 -6.82 -3.72
CA LEU A 325 -18.16 -6.09 -4.98
C LEU A 325 -17.80 -7.00 -6.16
N LEU A 326 -17.00 -8.04 -5.90
CA LEU A 326 -16.38 -8.90 -6.92
C LEU A 326 -16.87 -10.35 -6.88
N ALA A 327 -17.94 -10.61 -6.13
CA ALA A 327 -18.66 -11.88 -6.13
C ALA A 327 -19.48 -12.02 -7.41
#